data_AF-A0A4S4ZT87-F1
#
_entry.id   AF-A0A4S4ZT87-F1
#
_cell.length_a   1.000
_cell.length_b   1.000
_cell.length_c   1.000
_cell.angle_alpha   90.00
_cell.angle_beta   90.00
_cell.angle_gamma   90.00
#
_symmetry.space_group_name_H-M   'P 1'
#
loop_
_entity.id
_entity.type
_entity.pdbx_description
1 polymer ?
#
loop_
_entity_poly.entity_id
_entity_poly.type
_entity_poly.pdbx_seq_one_letter_code
_entity_poly.pdbx_strand_id
1 'polypeptide(L)'
;MTTDEGDKKAEAEREALQHAWNWFAMHAGQRMQVISYFLVSFALVIAGYGTSMQADNHVVAVGIAVTGAVITLSFLLLESRTRELVQAVEPALATLEERLGVRASLPDINIVKGVDKPRQRFRKYSFVIRALMWAATVLLLIAAAAAWIDASNASDQMNGPPSHHPGHSHSR
;
A
#
# COMPACT_ATOMS: atom_id res chain seq x y z
N MET A 1 22.67 49.72 -6.11
CA MET A 1 21.43 49.29 -5.43
C MET A 1 20.75 48.10 -6.13
N THR A 2 21.22 47.67 -7.30
CA THR A 2 20.60 46.61 -8.12
C THR A 2 21.17 45.19 -7.92
N THR A 3 22.38 45.07 -7.36
CA THR A 3 23.03 43.76 -7.12
C THR A 3 22.50 43.06 -5.88
N ASP A 4 22.31 43.80 -4.78
CA ASP A 4 21.81 43.27 -3.50
C ASP A 4 20.38 42.68 -3.58
N GLU A 5 19.47 43.29 -4.36
CA GLU A 5 18.13 42.73 -4.57
C GLU A 5 18.14 41.49 -5.47
N GLY A 6 19.04 41.46 -6.47
CA GLY A 6 19.21 40.30 -7.35
C GLY A 6 19.75 39.08 -6.60
N ASP A 7 20.73 39.31 -5.73
CA ASP A 7 21.36 38.26 -4.91
C ASP A 7 20.36 37.67 -3.90
N LYS A 8 19.58 38.51 -3.20
CA LYS A 8 18.52 38.06 -2.28
C LYS A 8 17.46 37.22 -2.98
N LYS A 9 17.06 37.60 -4.20
CA LYS A 9 16.07 36.85 -4.98
C LYS A 9 16.62 35.49 -5.42
N ALA A 10 17.89 35.44 -5.81
CA ALA A 10 18.54 34.18 -6.18
C ALA A 10 18.67 33.24 -4.97
N GLU A 11 19.00 33.77 -3.80
CA GLU A 11 19.06 33.02 -2.55
C GLU A 11 17.70 32.44 -2.15
N ALA A 12 16.64 33.27 -2.14
CA ALA A 12 15.29 32.82 -1.82
C ALA A 12 14.78 31.72 -2.77
N GLU A 13 15.13 31.78 -4.05
CA GLU A 13 14.76 30.74 -5.02
C GLU A 13 15.53 29.44 -4.83
N ARG A 14 16.81 29.53 -4.44
CA ARG A 14 17.61 28.36 -4.09
C ARG A 14 17.03 27.67 -2.87
N GLU A 15 16.65 28.43 -1.84
CA GLU A 15 15.98 27.89 -0.65
C GLU A 15 14.63 27.25 -0.99
N ALA A 16 13.83 27.90 -1.84
CA ALA A 16 12.56 27.35 -2.29
C ALA A 16 12.74 26.03 -3.07
N LEU A 17 13.74 25.97 -3.97
CA LEU A 17 14.06 24.76 -4.73
C LEU A 17 14.55 23.65 -3.81
N GLN A 18 15.44 23.96 -2.87
CA GLN A 18 15.93 22.99 -1.88
C GLN A 18 14.79 22.45 -1.01
N HIS A 19 13.89 23.33 -0.57
CA HIS A 19 12.72 22.93 0.22
C HIS A 19 11.80 22.01 -0.58
N ALA A 20 11.45 22.40 -1.81
CA ALA A 20 10.60 21.59 -2.70
C ALA A 20 11.24 20.22 -3.02
N TRP A 21 12.55 20.20 -3.28
CA TRP A 21 13.29 18.95 -3.50
C TRP A 21 13.33 18.06 -2.27
N ASN A 22 13.62 18.62 -1.09
CA ASN A 22 13.62 17.87 0.18
C ASN A 22 12.24 17.28 0.47
N TRP A 23 11.18 18.04 0.23
CA TRP A 23 9.80 17.57 0.35
C TRP A 23 9.51 16.41 -0.61
N PHE A 24 9.87 16.55 -1.89
CA PHE A 24 9.73 15.50 -2.89
C PHE A 24 10.47 14.23 -2.48
N ALA A 25 11.77 14.34 -2.17
CA ALA A 25 12.63 13.22 -1.84
C ALA A 25 12.14 12.45 -0.61
N MET A 26 11.66 13.17 0.41
CA MET A 26 11.09 12.58 1.62
C MET A 26 9.87 11.71 1.30
N HIS A 27 8.88 12.25 0.57
CA HIS A 27 7.63 11.52 0.29
C HIS A 27 7.83 10.42 -0.78
N ALA A 28 8.73 10.62 -1.73
CA ALA A 28 9.13 9.58 -2.68
C ALA A 28 9.80 8.41 -1.95
N GLY A 29 10.67 8.69 -0.96
CA GLY A 29 11.28 7.68 -0.10
C GLY A 29 10.27 6.95 0.77
N GLN A 30 9.35 7.67 1.41
CA GLN A 30 8.26 7.08 2.20
C GLN A 30 7.44 6.07 1.37
N ARG A 31 7.11 6.41 0.12
CA ARG A 31 6.36 5.50 -0.76
C ARG A 31 7.06 4.14 -0.96
N MET A 32 8.38 4.15 -1.15
CA MET A 32 9.15 2.91 -1.31
C MET A 32 9.12 2.06 -0.04
N GLN A 33 9.25 2.71 1.14
CA GLN A 33 9.18 2.03 2.43
C GLN A 33 7.81 1.40 2.69
N VAL A 34 6.72 2.11 2.35
CA VAL A 34 5.34 1.60 2.49
C VAL A 34 5.13 0.30 1.70
N ILE A 35 5.67 0.22 0.48
CA ILE A 35 5.59 -1.00 -0.34
C ILE A 35 6.36 -2.15 0.32
N SER A 36 7.58 -1.90 0.80
CA SER A 36 8.38 -2.92 1.49
C SER A 36 7.69 -3.46 2.74
N TYR A 37 7.15 -2.58 3.58
CA TYR A 37 6.41 -2.98 4.78
C TYR A 37 5.12 -3.73 4.47
N PHE A 38 4.43 -3.35 3.39
CA PHE A 38 3.26 -4.08 2.92
C PHE A 38 3.62 -5.53 2.55
N LEU A 39 4.69 -5.74 1.76
CA LEU A 39 5.09 -7.09 1.33
C LEU A 39 5.45 -8.00 2.51
N VAL A 40 6.19 -7.48 3.49
CA VAL A 40 6.54 -8.23 4.70
C VAL A 40 5.28 -8.56 5.51
N SER A 41 4.41 -7.57 5.73
CA SER A 41 3.17 -7.76 6.49
C SER A 41 2.25 -8.77 5.81
N PHE A 42 2.11 -8.69 4.47
CA PHE A 42 1.29 -9.58 3.68
C PHE A 42 1.83 -11.02 3.70
N ALA A 43 3.14 -11.21 3.61
CA ALA A 43 3.76 -12.53 3.77
C ALA A 43 3.49 -13.14 5.14
N LEU A 44 3.58 -12.34 6.21
CA LEU A 44 3.26 -12.79 7.58
C LEU A 44 1.79 -13.19 7.73
N VAL A 45 0.86 -12.41 7.15
CA VAL A 45 -0.58 -12.73 7.14
C VAL A 45 -0.82 -14.06 6.42
N ILE A 46 -0.25 -14.26 5.23
CA ILE A 46 -0.39 -15.52 4.48
C ILE A 46 0.15 -16.70 5.29
N ALA A 47 1.34 -16.56 5.88
CA ALA A 47 1.95 -17.60 6.69
C ALA A 47 1.07 -17.95 7.90
N GLY A 48 0.62 -16.94 8.65
CA GLY A 48 -0.25 -17.14 9.81
C GLY A 48 -1.59 -17.79 9.44
N TYR A 49 -2.18 -17.39 8.32
CA TYR A 49 -3.40 -18.03 7.80
C TYR A 49 -3.15 -19.50 7.47
N GLY A 50 -2.09 -19.80 6.71
CA GLY A 50 -1.73 -21.16 6.32
C GLY A 50 -1.46 -22.06 7.52
N THR A 51 -0.72 -21.59 8.52
CA THR A 51 -0.47 -22.33 9.76
C THR A 51 -1.76 -22.60 10.55
N SER A 52 -2.69 -21.63 10.60
CA SER A 52 -3.96 -21.79 11.31
C SER A 52 -4.87 -22.82 10.62
N MET A 53 -4.90 -22.82 9.29
CA MET A 53 -5.60 -23.82 8.50
C MET A 53 -5.01 -25.22 8.70
N GLN A 54 -3.68 -25.36 8.73
CA GLN A 54 -3.01 -26.66 8.98
C GLN A 54 -3.28 -27.22 10.39
N ALA A 55 -3.57 -26.36 11.35
CA ALA A 55 -3.91 -26.74 12.71
C ALA A 55 -5.42 -26.93 12.95
N ASP A 56 -6.23 -26.96 11.88
CA ASP A 56 -7.70 -27.03 11.91
C ASP A 56 -8.36 -25.93 12.77
N ASN A 57 -7.63 -24.84 13.04
CA ASN A 57 -8.13 -23.72 13.82
C ASN A 57 -8.74 -22.65 12.92
N HIS A 58 -9.87 -23.02 12.33
CA HIS A 58 -10.59 -22.22 11.33
C HIS A 58 -11.04 -20.85 11.87
N VAL A 59 -11.40 -20.76 13.15
CA VAL A 59 -11.80 -19.48 13.79
C VAL A 59 -10.63 -18.49 13.81
N VAL A 60 -9.42 -18.96 14.17
CA VAL A 60 -8.22 -18.12 14.14
C VAL A 60 -7.84 -17.75 12.70
N ALA A 61 -7.98 -18.68 11.74
CA ALA A 61 -7.74 -18.40 10.32
C ALA A 61 -8.64 -17.27 9.79
N VAL A 62 -9.93 -17.25 10.15
CA VAL A 62 -10.86 -16.15 9.83
C VAL A 62 -10.35 -14.83 10.42
N GLY A 63 -9.98 -14.83 11.70
CA GLY A 63 -9.46 -13.63 12.38
C GLY A 63 -8.22 -13.05 11.69
N ILE A 64 -7.28 -13.91 11.28
CA ILE A 64 -6.07 -13.51 10.56
C ILE A 64 -6.41 -12.93 9.18
N ALA A 65 -7.30 -13.58 8.42
CA ALA A 65 -7.69 -13.13 7.10
C ALA A 65 -8.40 -11.77 7.12
N VAL A 66 -9.32 -11.56 8.06
CA VAL A 66 -10.01 -10.27 8.26
C VAL A 66 -9.02 -9.19 8.68
N THR A 67 -8.14 -9.48 9.64
CA THR A 67 -7.09 -8.53 10.08
C THR A 67 -6.16 -8.18 8.93
N GLY A 68 -5.76 -9.16 8.12
CA GLY A 68 -4.95 -8.96 6.93
C GLY A 68 -5.63 -8.05 5.90
N ALA A 69 -6.94 -8.19 5.70
CA ALA A 69 -7.71 -7.33 4.80
C ALA A 69 -7.72 -5.88 5.30
N VAL A 70 -7.92 -5.66 6.60
CA VAL A 70 -7.86 -4.31 7.23
C VAL A 70 -6.47 -3.69 7.10
N ILE A 71 -5.42 -4.48 7.33
CA ILE A 71 -4.03 -4.04 7.14
C ILE A 71 -3.81 -3.62 5.69
N THR A 72 -4.24 -4.44 4.72
CA THR A 72 -4.08 -4.16 3.29
C THR A 72 -4.82 -2.88 2.87
N LEU A 73 -6.04 -2.67 3.36
CA LEU A 73 -6.80 -1.43 3.16
C LEU A 73 -6.09 -0.20 3.74
N SER A 74 -5.47 -0.34 4.91
CA SER A 74 -4.70 0.74 5.54
C SER A 74 -3.48 1.12 4.69
N PHE A 75 -2.76 0.12 4.15
CA PHE A 75 -1.65 0.35 3.22
C PHE A 75 -2.10 1.02 1.90
N LEU A 76 -3.29 0.67 1.38
CA LEU A 76 -3.89 1.32 0.21
C LEU A 76 -4.13 2.82 0.44
N LEU A 77 -4.66 3.19 1.62
CA LEU A 77 -4.88 4.60 1.97
C LEU A 77 -3.55 5.36 2.10
N LEU A 78 -2.55 4.74 2.73
CA LEU A 78 -1.22 5.33 2.89
C LEU A 78 -0.49 5.52 1.55
N GLU A 79 -0.63 4.56 0.62
CA GLU A 79 -0.12 4.67 -0.76
C GLU A 79 -0.80 5.82 -1.51
N SER A 80 -2.13 6.00 -1.35
CA SER A 80 -2.85 7.14 -1.94
C SER A 80 -2.29 8.47 -1.45
N ARG A 81 -2.16 8.58 -0.13
CA ARG A 81 -1.76 9.83 0.49
C ARG A 81 -0.35 10.23 0.11
N THR A 82 0.60 9.30 0.19
CA THR A 82 2.00 9.56 -0.19
C THR A 82 2.12 9.94 -1.66
N ARG A 83 1.36 9.30 -2.55
CA ARG A 83 1.30 9.65 -3.97
C ARG A 83 0.78 11.07 -4.21
N GLU A 84 -0.30 11.47 -3.53
CA GLU A 84 -0.84 12.83 -3.63
C GLU A 84 0.18 13.89 -3.20
N LEU A 85 0.93 13.63 -2.12
CA LEU A 85 1.96 14.54 -1.61
C LEU A 85 3.14 14.69 -2.59
N VAL A 86 3.54 13.60 -3.24
CA VAL A 86 4.57 13.64 -4.30
C VAL A 86 4.05 14.42 -5.52
N GLN A 87 2.80 14.22 -5.93
CA GLN A 87 2.23 14.93 -7.08
C GLN A 87 2.02 16.42 -6.82
N ALA A 88 1.73 16.80 -5.56
CA ALA A 88 1.49 18.19 -5.20
C ALA A 88 2.73 19.08 -5.36
N VAL A 89 3.94 18.52 -5.27
CA VAL A 89 5.20 19.28 -5.40
C VAL A 89 5.69 19.43 -6.83
N GLU A 90 5.23 18.57 -7.76
CA GLU A 90 5.67 18.57 -9.17
C GLU A 90 5.49 19.95 -9.85
N PRO A 91 4.35 20.66 -9.72
CA PRO A 91 4.19 21.98 -10.36
C PRO A 91 5.10 23.06 -9.77
N ALA A 92 5.35 23.01 -8.46
CA ALA A 92 6.25 23.94 -7.78
C ALA A 92 7.69 23.73 -8.25
N LEU A 93 8.13 22.47 -8.31
CA LEU A 93 9.45 22.09 -8.79
C LEU A 93 9.66 22.49 -10.26
N ALA A 94 8.69 22.20 -11.13
CA ALA A 94 8.74 22.57 -12.55
C ALA A 94 8.90 24.08 -12.78
N THR A 95 8.22 24.90 -11.96
CA THR A 95 8.29 26.37 -12.04
C THR A 95 9.65 26.89 -11.56
N LEU A 96 10.18 26.32 -10.48
CA LEU A 96 11.48 26.70 -9.92
C LEU A 96 12.63 26.28 -10.84
N GLU A 97 12.57 25.07 -11.40
CA GLU A 97 13.54 24.58 -12.38
C GLU A 97 13.53 25.40 -13.68
N GLU A 98 12.36 25.83 -14.16
CA GLU A 98 12.26 26.72 -15.32
C GLU A 98 12.93 28.07 -15.07
N ARG A 99 12.66 28.69 -13.92
CA ARG A 99 13.28 29.96 -13.53
C ARG A 99 14.79 29.83 -13.36
N LEU A 100 15.27 28.68 -12.88
CA LEU A 100 16.68 28.38 -12.74
C LEU A 100 17.34 28.17 -14.11
N GLY A 101 16.71 27.40 -15.01
CA GLY A 101 17.21 27.12 -16.35
C GLY A 101 17.37 28.39 -17.20
N VAL A 102 16.40 29.32 -17.11
CA VAL A 102 16.51 30.64 -17.77
C VAL A 102 17.70 31.43 -17.24
N ARG A 103 17.91 31.46 -15.92
CA ARG A 103 19.01 32.22 -15.29
C ARG A 103 20.38 31.62 -15.54
N ALA A 104 20.48 30.30 -15.47
CA ALA A 104 21.74 29.58 -15.68
C ALA A 104 22.07 29.37 -17.17
N SER A 105 21.16 29.74 -18.09
CA SER A 105 21.26 29.38 -19.51
C SER A 105 21.43 27.87 -19.74
N LEU A 106 20.82 27.08 -18.85
CA LEU A 106 20.80 25.62 -18.87
C LEU A 106 19.33 25.16 -18.94
N PRO A 107 18.66 25.30 -20.11
CA PRO A 107 17.25 24.95 -20.24
C PRO A 107 16.96 23.47 -19.94
N ASP A 108 17.97 22.60 -20.11
CA ASP A 108 17.88 21.16 -19.86
C ASP A 108 17.81 20.78 -18.37
N ILE A 109 17.98 21.75 -17.45
CA ILE A 109 17.85 21.50 -16.00
C ILE A 109 16.40 21.27 -15.56
N ASN A 110 15.42 21.56 -16.41
CA ASN A 110 14.02 21.29 -16.12
C ASN A 110 13.73 19.80 -16.30
N ILE A 111 14.13 19.01 -15.32
CA ILE A 111 13.98 17.55 -15.30
C ILE A 111 12.49 17.20 -15.28
N VAL A 112 11.67 17.97 -14.56
CA VAL A 112 10.22 17.70 -14.49
C VAL A 112 9.56 17.82 -15.87
N LYS A 113 9.88 18.86 -16.65
CA LYS A 113 9.39 19.03 -18.04
C LYS A 113 10.15 18.15 -19.05
N GLY A 114 11.42 17.85 -18.81
CA GLY A 114 12.27 17.03 -19.69
C GLY A 114 11.89 15.55 -19.67
N VAL A 115 11.36 15.06 -18.55
CA VAL A 115 10.75 13.73 -18.42
C VAL A 115 9.32 13.70 -18.98
N ASP A 116 8.76 14.84 -19.35
CA ASP A 116 7.37 15.04 -19.78
C ASP A 116 7.12 14.71 -21.27
N LYS A 117 7.67 13.58 -21.73
CA LYS A 117 7.01 12.78 -22.77
C LYS A 117 5.91 11.97 -22.06
N PRO A 118 4.64 12.04 -22.51
CA PRO A 118 3.48 12.30 -21.65
C PRO A 118 3.11 11.19 -20.64
N ARG A 119 2.97 11.60 -19.37
CA ARG A 119 1.89 11.28 -18.40
C ARG A 119 1.45 9.83 -18.09
N GLN A 120 2.11 8.76 -18.55
CA GLN A 120 1.63 7.38 -18.28
C GLN A 120 2.47 6.53 -17.31
N ARG A 121 3.76 6.80 -17.10
CA ARG A 121 4.63 5.81 -16.40
C ARG A 121 4.32 5.67 -14.91
N PHE A 122 4.18 6.78 -14.18
CA PHE A 122 3.81 6.75 -12.77
C PHE A 122 2.35 6.34 -12.53
N ARG A 123 1.44 6.65 -13.46
CA ARG A 123 0.06 6.14 -13.41
C ARG A 123 0.02 4.62 -13.56
N LYS A 124 0.79 4.03 -14.47
CA LYS A 124 0.83 2.57 -14.66
C LYS A 124 1.39 1.85 -13.43
N TYR A 125 2.49 2.32 -12.86
CA TYR A 125 3.07 1.67 -11.67
C TYR A 125 2.18 1.79 -10.42
N SER A 126 1.66 2.99 -10.14
CA SER A 126 0.72 3.19 -9.01
C SER A 126 -0.55 2.38 -9.19
N PHE A 127 -1.05 2.28 -10.43
CA PHE A 127 -2.21 1.46 -10.77
C PHE A 127 -1.94 -0.03 -10.51
N VAL A 128 -0.78 -0.55 -10.92
CA VAL A 128 -0.39 -1.95 -10.69
C VAL A 128 -0.31 -2.27 -9.20
N ILE A 129 0.33 -1.41 -8.39
CA ILE A 129 0.40 -1.62 -6.94
C ILE A 129 -0.99 -1.64 -6.31
N ARG A 130 -1.83 -0.67 -6.67
CA ARG A 130 -3.21 -0.62 -6.16
C ARG A 130 -4.02 -1.83 -6.58
N ALA A 131 -3.93 -2.23 -7.85
CA ALA A 131 -4.61 -3.42 -8.35
C ALA A 131 -4.16 -4.67 -7.59
N LEU A 132 -2.86 -4.80 -7.32
CA LEU A 132 -2.31 -5.89 -6.52
C LEU A 132 -2.82 -5.87 -5.07
N MET A 133 -2.84 -4.70 -4.42
CA MET A 133 -3.35 -4.59 -3.05
C MET A 133 -4.87 -4.82 -2.99
N TRP A 134 -5.64 -4.36 -3.98
CA TRP A 134 -7.06 -4.68 -4.08
C TRP A 134 -7.30 -6.18 -4.28
N ALA A 135 -6.52 -6.81 -5.17
CA ALA A 135 -6.58 -8.25 -5.36
C ALA A 135 -6.23 -9.00 -4.07
N ALA A 136 -5.22 -8.55 -3.33
CA ALA A 136 -4.86 -9.11 -2.03
C ALA A 136 -6.00 -8.96 -1.00
N THR A 137 -6.66 -7.81 -0.93
CA THR A 137 -7.84 -7.62 -0.06
C THR A 137 -8.97 -8.59 -0.44
N VAL A 138 -9.31 -8.69 -1.73
CA VAL A 138 -10.36 -9.60 -2.20
C VAL A 138 -10.00 -11.06 -1.89
N LEU A 139 -8.75 -11.45 -2.12
CA LEU A 139 -8.25 -12.80 -1.79
C LEU A 139 -8.41 -13.09 -0.30
N LEU A 140 -8.05 -12.15 0.57
CA LEU A 140 -8.16 -12.33 2.02
C LEU A 140 -9.62 -12.39 2.50
N LEU A 141 -10.53 -11.63 1.87
CA LEU A 141 -11.97 -11.73 2.17
C LEU A 141 -12.55 -13.08 1.72
N ILE A 142 -12.13 -13.60 0.56
CA ILE A 142 -12.50 -14.94 0.09
C ILE A 142 -11.95 -16.01 1.05
N ALA A 143 -10.69 -15.87 1.48
CA ALA A 143 -10.07 -16.77 2.45
C ALA A 143 -10.81 -16.77 3.80
N ALA A 144 -11.20 -15.59 4.29
CA ALA A 144 -12.02 -15.46 5.50
C ALA A 144 -13.38 -16.17 5.33
N ALA A 145 -14.05 -15.98 4.19
CA ALA A 145 -15.34 -16.64 3.93
C ALA A 145 -15.20 -18.17 3.85
N ALA A 146 -14.16 -18.68 3.19
CA ALA A 146 -13.89 -20.12 3.12
C ALA A 146 -13.63 -20.72 4.51
N ALA A 147 -12.72 -20.11 5.29
CA ALA A 147 -12.42 -20.57 6.64
C ALA A 147 -13.65 -20.49 7.57
N TRP A 148 -14.55 -19.52 7.37
CA TRP A 148 -15.80 -19.42 8.13
C TRP A 148 -16.75 -20.58 7.81
N ILE A 149 -16.87 -20.97 6.54
CA ILE A 149 -17.67 -22.12 6.13
C ILE A 149 -17.16 -23.39 6.80
N ASP A 150 -15.85 -23.63 6.76
CA ASP A 150 -15.23 -24.79 7.38
C ASP A 150 -15.43 -24.80 8.91
N ALA A 151 -15.30 -23.63 9.56
CA ALA A 151 -15.59 -23.48 10.99
C ALA A 151 -17.06 -23.83 11.32
N SER A 152 -18.01 -23.38 10.51
CA SER A 152 -19.43 -23.66 10.72
C SER A 152 -19.74 -25.16 10.57
N ASN A 153 -19.21 -25.81 9.54
CA ASN A 153 -19.37 -27.24 9.29
C ASN A 153 -18.79 -28.09 10.43
N ALA A 154 -17.66 -27.68 11.01
CA ALA A 154 -17.07 -28.36 12.16
C ALA A 154 -17.95 -28.24 13.41
N SER A 155 -18.59 -27.09 13.63
CA SER A 155 -19.50 -26.89 14.76
C SER A 155 -20.79 -27.71 14.65
N ASP A 156 -21.33 -27.89 13.45
CA ASP A 156 -22.53 -28.70 13.22
C ASP A 156 -22.30 -30.19 13.48
N GLN A 157 -21.11 -30.72 13.15
CA GLN A 157 -20.75 -32.11 13.45
C GLN A 157 -20.68 -32.39 14.96
N MET A 158 -20.25 -31.43 15.77
CA MET A 158 -20.18 -31.59 17.23
C MET A 158 -21.56 -31.49 17.91
N ASN A 159 -22.50 -30.76 17.31
CA ASN A 159 -23.84 -30.54 17.85
C ASN A 159 -24.91 -31.46 17.24
N GLY A 160 -24.52 -32.38 16.35
CA GLY A 160 -25.43 -33.35 15.75
C GLY A 160 -26.11 -34.25 16.79
N PRO A 161 -27.34 -34.73 16.52
CA PRO A 161 -28.07 -35.56 17.48
C PRO A 161 -27.24 -36.79 17.85
N PRO A 162 -27.17 -37.17 19.14
CA PRO A 162 -26.40 -38.33 19.56
C PRO A 162 -26.87 -39.54 18.76
N SER A 163 -25.96 -40.15 18.01
CA SER A 163 -26.25 -41.36 17.25
C SER A 163 -26.83 -42.38 18.20
N HIS A 164 -28.11 -42.73 18.01
CA HIS A 164 -28.76 -43.81 18.71
C HIS A 164 -27.96 -45.09 18.44
N HIS A 165 -27.06 -45.44 19.35
CA HIS A 165 -26.44 -46.74 19.38
C HIS A 165 -27.58 -47.73 19.60
N PRO A 166 -27.92 -48.60 18.64
CA PRO A 166 -28.90 -49.64 18.88
C PRO A 166 -28.31 -50.53 19.97
N GLY A 167 -28.93 -50.50 21.15
CA GLY A 167 -28.54 -51.34 22.26
C GLY A 167 -28.55 -52.79 21.81
N HIS A 168 -27.39 -53.43 21.82
CA HIS A 168 -27.31 -54.88 21.72
C HIS A 168 -28.07 -55.48 22.90
N SER A 169 -29.30 -55.91 22.63
CA SER A 169 -30.10 -56.74 23.51
C SER A 169 -29.43 -58.12 23.60
N HIS A 170 -28.47 -58.25 24.51
CA HIS A 170 -28.11 -59.56 25.04
C HIS A 170 -29.14 -59.95 26.10
N SER A 171 -30.08 -60.78 25.71
CA SER A 171 -30.87 -61.55 26.66
C SER A 171 -31.18 -62.94 26.10
N ARG A 172 -30.35 -63.88 26.58
CA ARG A 172 -30.59 -65.31 26.88
C ARG A 172 -30.98 -66.25 25.75
#